data_AF-A0A6A6UWB6-F1
#
_entry.id   AF-A0A6A6UWB6-F1
#
_cell.length_a   1.000
_cell.length_b   1.000
_cell.length_c   1.000
_cell.angle_alpha   90.00
_cell.angle_beta   90.00
_cell.angle_gamma   90.00
#
_symmetry.space_group_name_H-M   'P 1'
#
loop_
_entity.id
_entity.type
_entity.pdbx_description
1 polymer ?
#
loop_
_entity_poly.entity_id
_entity_poly.type
_entity_poly.pdbx_seq_one_letter_code
_entity_poly.pdbx_strand_id
1 'polypeptide(L)'
;MLNPLRHLEIRDELDHELLLREPFFVLANIIRSAVTTWNMMLNAIEEDINACEQVNIDRLQAGMEQLRFNNSLIDRIKGFATVSSYAIHNMGSRSWPAVTEPLLQRKLDLQAVLQIDFDEFKRRCALFNTRCEKAMTILLTIAQLRQSQHATIQAYQVTDLSRLAFIFIPQSLLVSAFSMNIAELHRPPSVWIVITMAVPMIIVALGLIHRRKIRLWALQRRPLRNRRRPATEEEKI
;
A
#
# COMPACT_ATOMS: atom_id res chain seq x y z
N MET A 1 -31.67 20.38 -18.39
CA MET A 1 -30.75 21.37 -17.78
C MET A 1 -31.18 21.60 -16.33
N LEU A 2 -30.43 21.12 -15.34
CA LEU A 2 -30.68 21.49 -13.94
C LEU A 2 -30.33 22.98 -13.77
N ASN A 3 -31.26 23.77 -13.24
CA ASN A 3 -31.01 25.18 -12.93
C ASN A 3 -29.92 25.26 -11.83
N PRO A 4 -28.73 25.84 -12.10
CA PRO A 4 -27.63 25.98 -11.14
C PRO A 4 -27.96 26.96 -9.99
N LEU A 5 -29.13 27.59 -10.02
CA LEU A 5 -29.62 28.47 -8.96
C LEU A 5 -30.67 27.80 -8.07
N ARG A 6 -31.05 26.54 -8.33
CA ARG A 6 -32.04 25.83 -7.49
C ARG A 6 -31.59 25.64 -6.03
N HIS A 7 -30.29 25.79 -5.77
CA HIS A 7 -29.67 25.66 -4.45
C HIS A 7 -29.61 27.00 -3.68
N LEU A 8 -29.98 28.12 -4.31
CA LEU A 8 -30.19 29.39 -3.60
C LEU A 8 -31.50 29.30 -2.82
N GLU A 9 -31.41 28.75 -1.61
CA GLU A 9 -32.50 28.81 -0.64
C GLU A 9 -32.56 30.23 -0.07
N ILE A 10 -33.38 31.09 -0.68
CA ILE A 10 -33.79 32.35 -0.07
C ILE A 10 -34.92 31.99 0.89
N ARG A 11 -34.63 31.96 2.19
CA ARG A 11 -35.60 31.49 3.19
C ARG A 11 -36.48 32.64 3.67
N ASP A 12 -35.89 33.81 3.85
CA ASP A 12 -36.53 34.98 4.46
C ASP A 12 -36.29 36.26 3.64
N GLU A 13 -37.07 37.31 3.92
CA GLU A 13 -36.91 38.65 3.32
C GLU A 13 -35.51 39.25 3.60
N LEU A 14 -34.92 38.87 4.73
CA LEU A 14 -33.54 39.18 5.12
C LEU A 14 -32.50 38.55 4.18
N ASP A 15 -32.71 37.31 3.72
CA ASP A 15 -31.82 36.65 2.75
C ASP A 15 -31.95 37.31 1.37
N HIS A 16 -33.15 37.80 1.03
CA HIS A 16 -33.38 38.55 -0.20
C HIS A 16 -32.68 39.92 -0.18
N GLU A 17 -32.75 40.64 0.93
CA GLU A 17 -32.05 41.92 1.10
C GLU A 17 -30.53 41.74 1.16
N LEU A 18 -30.04 40.63 1.74
CA LEU A 18 -28.62 40.27 1.74
C LEU A 18 -28.12 39.96 0.33
N LEU A 19 -28.91 39.28 -0.50
CA LEU A 19 -28.57 38.97 -1.89
C LEU A 19 -28.44 40.24 -2.76
N LEU A 20 -29.24 41.28 -2.47
CA LEU A 20 -29.20 42.56 -3.19
C LEU A 20 -28.04 43.47 -2.77
N ARG A 21 -27.58 43.36 -1.51
CA ARG A 21 -26.55 44.25 -0.96
C ARG A 21 -25.16 43.63 -0.86
N GLU A 22 -25.05 42.29 -0.75
CA GLU A 22 -23.80 41.60 -0.42
C GLU A 22 -23.50 40.46 -1.41
N PRO A 23 -22.44 40.55 -2.22
CA PRO A 23 -22.05 39.48 -3.14
C PRO A 23 -21.63 38.20 -2.41
N PHE A 24 -21.30 38.29 -1.12
CA PHE A 24 -20.95 37.14 -0.29
C PHE A 24 -22.05 36.07 -0.26
N PHE A 25 -23.33 36.46 -0.21
CA PHE A 25 -24.41 35.49 -0.10
C PHE A 25 -24.48 34.55 -1.31
N VAL A 26 -24.30 35.11 -2.52
CA VAL A 26 -24.26 34.32 -3.75
C VAL A 26 -23.04 33.41 -3.78
N LEU A 27 -21.86 33.93 -3.41
CA LEU A 27 -20.63 33.15 -3.32
C LEU A 27 -20.74 32.02 -2.30
N ALA A 28 -21.32 32.28 -1.13
CA ALA A 28 -21.50 31.28 -0.08
C ALA A 28 -22.40 30.12 -0.55
N ASN A 29 -23.46 30.40 -1.31
CA ASN A 29 -24.31 29.36 -1.88
C ASN A 29 -23.60 28.54 -2.97
N ILE A 30 -22.81 29.19 -3.83
CA ILE A 30 -21.98 28.49 -4.82
C ILE A 30 -20.96 27.59 -4.10
N ILE A 31 -20.27 28.12 -3.11
CA ILE A 31 -19.28 27.39 -2.31
C ILE A 31 -19.95 26.19 -1.61
N ARG A 32 -21.12 26.38 -1.02
CA ARG A 32 -21.88 25.30 -0.38
C ARG A 32 -22.23 24.20 -1.38
N SER A 33 -22.63 24.54 -2.61
CA SER A 33 -22.87 23.55 -3.68
C SER A 33 -21.59 22.82 -4.13
N ALA A 34 -20.45 23.50 -4.09
CA ALA A 34 -19.16 22.87 -4.38
C ALA A 34 -18.78 21.87 -3.27
N VAL A 35 -18.99 22.23 -2.00
CA VAL A 35 -18.75 21.35 -0.85
C VAL A 35 -19.63 20.10 -0.90
N THR A 36 -20.91 20.21 -1.27
CA THR A 36 -21.77 19.03 -1.42
C THR A 36 -21.28 18.12 -2.54
N THR A 37 -20.82 18.69 -3.66
CA THR A 37 -20.24 17.93 -4.76
C THR A 37 -18.96 17.20 -4.33
N TRP A 38 -18.07 17.85 -3.57
CA TRP A 38 -16.89 17.18 -3.04
C TRP A 38 -17.23 16.11 -2.01
N ASN A 39 -18.28 16.30 -1.20
CA ASN A 39 -18.75 15.26 -0.30
C ASN A 39 -19.25 14.03 -1.05
N MET A 40 -19.96 14.20 -2.17
CA MET A 40 -20.35 13.07 -3.03
C MET A 40 -19.13 12.37 -3.62
N MET A 41 -18.13 13.13 -4.05
CA MET A 41 -16.87 12.58 -4.53
C MET A 41 -16.11 11.80 -3.44
N LEU A 42 -16.08 12.31 -2.20
CA LEU A 42 -15.51 11.61 -1.07
C LEU A 42 -16.25 10.30 -0.76
N ASN A 43 -17.58 10.28 -0.89
CA ASN A 43 -18.35 9.04 -0.72
C ASN A 43 -18.01 8.00 -1.81
N ALA A 44 -17.79 8.44 -3.05
CA ALA A 44 -17.34 7.55 -4.13
C ALA A 44 -15.93 6.99 -3.87
N ILE A 45 -15.01 7.85 -3.38
CA ILE A 45 -13.66 7.42 -3.00
C ILE A 45 -13.71 6.44 -1.82
N GLU A 46 -14.61 6.64 -0.86
CA GLU A 46 -14.80 5.72 0.25
C GLU A 46 -15.24 4.33 -0.22
N GLU A 47 -16.18 4.28 -1.17
CA GLU A 47 -16.60 3.01 -1.79
C GLU A 47 -15.44 2.31 -2.50
N ASP A 48 -14.63 3.07 -3.25
CA ASP A 48 -13.42 2.55 -3.91
C ASP A 48 -12.38 2.01 -2.91
N ILE A 49 -12.16 2.72 -1.78
CA ILE A 49 -11.26 2.26 -0.72
C ILE A 49 -11.77 0.96 -0.12
N ASN A 50 -13.08 0.87 0.18
CA ASN A 50 -13.70 -0.34 0.72
C ASN A 50 -13.58 -1.51 -0.27
N ALA A 51 -13.77 -1.27 -1.57
CA ALA A 51 -13.57 -2.26 -2.61
C ALA A 51 -12.10 -2.73 -2.68
N CYS A 52 -11.13 -1.83 -2.46
CA CYS A 52 -9.71 -2.15 -2.42
C CYS A 52 -9.29 -2.96 -1.18
N GLU A 53 -9.97 -2.79 -0.05
CA GLU A 53 -9.70 -3.56 1.18
C GLU A 53 -10.09 -5.05 1.02
N GLN A 54 -11.06 -5.36 0.16
CA GLN A 54 -11.55 -6.73 -0.06
C GLN A 54 -10.78 -7.49 -1.15
N VAL A 55 -9.64 -6.97 -1.61
CA VAL A 55 -9.00 -7.40 -2.86
C VAL A 55 -8.39 -8.81 -2.81
N ASN A 56 -8.69 -9.56 -3.86
CA ASN A 56 -8.10 -10.85 -4.21
C ASN A 56 -6.63 -10.67 -4.63
N ILE A 57 -5.75 -11.60 -4.26
CA ILE A 57 -4.27 -11.45 -4.36
C ILE A 57 -3.80 -11.15 -5.80
N ASP A 58 -4.57 -11.56 -6.81
CA ASP A 58 -4.24 -11.34 -8.22
C ASP A 58 -4.45 -9.90 -8.71
N ARG A 59 -5.21 -9.08 -7.97
CA ARG A 59 -5.43 -7.65 -8.28
C ARG A 59 -4.68 -6.70 -7.36
N LEU A 60 -3.71 -7.21 -6.62
CA LEU A 60 -3.02 -6.45 -5.58
C LEU A 60 -2.31 -5.20 -6.13
N GLN A 61 -1.68 -5.29 -7.31
CA GLN A 61 -1.03 -4.14 -7.94
C GLN A 61 -2.06 -3.06 -8.35
N ALA A 62 -3.15 -3.45 -9.00
CA ALA A 62 -4.21 -2.53 -9.39
C ALA A 62 -4.85 -1.85 -8.18
N GLY A 63 -5.08 -2.59 -7.08
CA GLY A 63 -5.58 -2.03 -5.82
C GLY A 63 -4.61 -1.02 -5.19
N MET A 64 -3.30 -1.29 -5.20
CA MET A 64 -2.30 -0.33 -4.71
C MET A 64 -2.24 0.94 -5.56
N GLU A 65 -2.30 0.82 -6.89
CA GLU A 65 -2.32 1.96 -7.80
C GLU A 65 -3.56 2.82 -7.59
N GLN A 66 -4.74 2.19 -7.43
CA GLN A 66 -5.99 2.89 -7.13
C GLN A 66 -5.93 3.62 -5.79
N LEU A 67 -5.45 2.96 -4.72
CA LEU A 67 -5.30 3.60 -3.41
C LEU A 67 -4.32 4.78 -3.44
N ARG A 68 -3.23 4.66 -4.22
CA ARG A 68 -2.28 5.75 -4.41
C ARG A 68 -2.90 6.93 -5.16
N PHE A 69 -3.67 6.64 -6.21
CA PHE A 69 -4.42 7.66 -6.93
C PHE A 69 -5.41 8.37 -6.01
N ASN A 70 -6.21 7.61 -5.25
CA ASN A 70 -7.18 8.14 -4.29
C ASN A 70 -6.51 9.01 -3.23
N ASN A 71 -5.39 8.58 -2.65
CA ASN A 71 -4.63 9.36 -1.67
C ASN A 71 -4.14 10.69 -2.26
N SER A 72 -3.59 10.67 -3.48
CA SER A 72 -3.14 11.89 -4.16
C SER A 72 -4.30 12.84 -4.46
N LEU A 73 -5.46 12.30 -4.83
CA LEU A 73 -6.66 13.06 -5.12
C LEU A 73 -7.23 13.72 -3.87
N ILE A 74 -7.33 12.97 -2.76
CA ILE A 74 -7.77 13.49 -1.46
C ILE A 74 -6.83 14.61 -0.98
N ASP A 75 -5.50 14.45 -1.11
CA ASP A 75 -4.54 15.49 -0.74
C ASP A 75 -4.74 16.79 -1.52
N ARG A 76 -4.97 16.69 -2.84
CA ARG A 76 -5.25 17.87 -3.68
C ARG A 76 -6.53 18.58 -3.23
N ILE A 77 -7.57 17.80 -2.98
CA ILE A 77 -8.88 18.33 -2.56
C ILE A 77 -8.80 18.95 -1.15
N LYS A 78 -8.06 18.33 -0.23
CA LYS A 78 -7.76 18.88 1.10
C LYS A 78 -7.01 20.21 1.00
N GLY A 79 -6.04 20.32 0.09
CA GLY A 79 -5.34 21.57 -0.18
C GLY A 79 -6.30 22.67 -0.63
N PHE A 80 -7.20 22.35 -1.57
CA PHE A 80 -8.24 23.28 -2.01
C PHE A 80 -9.17 23.72 -0.86
N ALA A 81 -9.61 22.79 -0.01
CA ALA A 81 -10.45 23.09 1.15
C ALA A 81 -9.75 23.98 2.17
N THR A 82 -8.44 23.82 2.35
CA THR A 82 -7.63 24.65 3.25
C THR A 82 -7.53 26.09 2.76
N VAL A 83 -7.24 26.28 1.46
CA VAL A 83 -7.21 27.61 0.83
C VAL A 83 -8.59 28.26 0.89
N SER A 84 -9.65 27.53 0.58
CA SER A 84 -11.03 28.04 0.61
C SER A 84 -11.47 28.42 2.00
N SER A 85 -11.16 27.62 3.01
CA SER A 85 -11.44 27.90 4.42
C SER A 85 -10.74 29.20 4.88
N TYR A 86 -9.48 29.40 4.49
CA TYR A 86 -8.75 30.65 4.75
C TYR A 86 -9.40 31.85 4.03
N ALA A 87 -9.81 31.68 2.78
CA ALA A 87 -10.51 32.72 2.03
C ALA A 87 -11.83 33.10 2.70
N ILE A 88 -12.64 32.12 3.13
CA ILE A 88 -13.93 32.35 3.82
C ILE A 88 -13.71 33.05 5.17
N HIS A 89 -12.68 32.69 5.93
CA HIS A 89 -12.34 33.38 7.17
C HIS A 89 -12.00 34.86 6.95
N ASN A 90 -11.28 35.16 5.86
CA ASN A 90 -10.82 36.51 5.55
C ASN A 90 -11.72 37.23 4.54
N MET A 91 -12.89 36.67 4.20
CA MET A 91 -13.78 37.24 3.19
C MET A 91 -14.43 38.52 3.69
N GLY A 92 -14.31 39.56 2.87
CA GLY A 92 -14.64 40.93 3.23
C GLY A 92 -13.58 41.85 2.65
N SER A 93 -13.71 42.22 1.38
CA SER A 93 -12.86 43.27 0.84
C SER A 93 -13.26 44.60 1.49
N ARG A 94 -12.29 45.51 1.69
CA ARG A 94 -12.59 46.91 2.04
C ARG A 94 -13.52 47.58 1.03
N SER A 95 -13.61 47.03 -0.19
CA SER A 95 -14.51 47.47 -1.26
C SER A 95 -15.92 46.88 -1.20
N TRP A 96 -16.22 45.99 -0.25
CA TRP A 96 -17.57 45.44 -0.13
C TRP A 96 -18.49 46.42 0.61
N PRO A 97 -19.78 46.49 0.23
CA PRO A 97 -20.73 47.41 0.85
C PRO A 97 -20.83 47.16 2.36
N ALA A 98 -20.81 48.23 3.16
CA ALA A 98 -21.02 48.11 4.59
C ALA A 98 -22.46 47.65 4.86
N VAL A 99 -22.59 46.65 5.72
CA VAL A 99 -23.85 45.97 6.01
C VAL A 99 -24.42 46.48 7.34
N THR A 100 -25.73 46.70 7.40
CA THR A 100 -26.44 47.14 8.62
C THR A 100 -26.57 46.01 9.65
N GLU A 101 -26.75 46.34 10.94
CA GLU A 101 -26.69 45.40 12.07
C GLU A 101 -27.53 44.10 12.00
N PRO A 102 -28.72 44.00 11.35
CA PRO A 102 -29.39 42.69 11.24
C PRO A 102 -28.80 41.80 10.13
N LEU A 103 -28.35 42.41 9.03
CA LEU A 103 -27.78 41.71 7.88
C LEU A 103 -26.34 41.25 8.17
N LEU A 104 -25.60 41.97 9.02
CA LEU A 104 -24.26 41.59 9.46
C LEU A 104 -24.28 40.30 10.26
N GLN A 105 -25.23 40.16 11.19
CA GLN A 105 -25.37 38.95 11.99
C GLN A 105 -25.66 37.73 11.11
N ARG A 106 -26.58 37.87 10.15
CA ARG A 106 -26.92 36.80 9.21
C ARG A 106 -25.72 36.37 8.34
N LYS A 107 -24.88 37.33 7.93
CA LYS A 107 -23.63 37.06 7.21
C LYS A 107 -22.64 36.27 8.07
N LEU A 108 -22.46 36.65 9.34
CA LEU A 108 -21.58 35.95 10.28
C LEU A 108 -22.06 34.52 10.54
N ASP A 109 -23.36 34.33 10.72
CA ASP A 109 -23.96 33.00 10.88
C ASP A 109 -23.70 32.12 9.64
N LEU A 110 -23.89 32.66 8.44
CA LEU A 110 -23.62 31.95 7.20
C LEU A 110 -22.13 31.59 7.05
N GLN A 111 -21.24 32.51 7.41
CA GLN A 111 -19.80 32.28 7.41
C GLN A 111 -19.41 31.17 8.40
N ALA A 112 -19.99 31.16 9.60
CA ALA A 112 -19.75 30.14 10.62
C ALA A 112 -20.21 28.75 10.15
N VAL A 113 -21.40 28.64 9.55
CA VAL A 113 -21.90 27.38 8.99
C VAL A 113 -20.96 26.85 7.91
N LEU A 114 -20.53 27.71 6.97
CA LEU A 114 -19.58 27.30 5.93
C LEU A 114 -18.25 26.83 6.54
N GLN A 115 -17.74 27.51 7.57
CA GLN A 115 -16.49 27.10 8.23
C GLN A 115 -16.62 25.69 8.83
N ILE A 116 -17.72 25.41 9.53
CA ILE A 116 -18.00 24.08 10.09
C ILE A 116 -18.01 23.02 8.99
N ASP A 117 -18.68 23.29 7.86
CA ASP A 117 -18.74 22.36 6.73
C ASP A 117 -17.36 22.06 6.15
N PHE A 118 -16.49 23.07 6.01
CA PHE A 118 -15.12 22.90 5.54
C PHE A 118 -14.22 22.18 6.55
N ASP A 119 -14.40 22.42 7.84
CA ASP A 119 -13.65 21.74 8.89
C ASP A 119 -13.99 20.25 8.94
N GLU A 120 -15.28 19.92 8.87
CA GLU A 120 -15.73 18.53 8.77
C GLU A 120 -15.21 17.86 7.50
N PHE A 121 -15.28 18.56 6.36
CA PHE A 121 -14.74 18.08 5.10
C PHE A 121 -13.23 17.78 5.19
N LYS A 122 -12.43 18.70 5.76
CA LYS A 122 -10.99 18.49 5.99
C LYS A 122 -10.72 17.30 6.90
N ARG A 123 -11.53 17.13 7.94
CA ARG A 123 -11.44 15.99 8.88
C ARG A 123 -11.68 14.67 8.16
N ARG A 124 -12.71 14.59 7.30
CA ARG A 124 -13.00 13.41 6.47
C ARG A 124 -11.84 13.09 5.50
N CYS A 125 -11.29 14.09 4.82
CA CYS A 125 -10.11 13.90 3.97
C CYS A 125 -8.93 13.31 4.75
N ALA A 126 -8.64 13.82 5.96
CA ALA A 126 -7.56 13.29 6.78
C ALA A 126 -7.80 11.82 7.18
N LEU A 127 -9.04 11.48 7.56
CA LEU A 127 -9.42 10.10 7.87
C LEU A 127 -9.20 9.17 6.67
N PHE A 128 -9.63 9.57 5.47
CA PHE A 128 -9.51 8.75 4.27
C PHE A 128 -8.07 8.58 3.79
N ASN A 129 -7.23 9.62 3.90
CA ASN A 129 -5.79 9.47 3.66
C ASN A 129 -5.18 8.42 4.58
N THR A 130 -5.46 8.49 5.89
CA THR A 130 -4.95 7.49 6.85
C THR A 130 -5.47 6.09 6.52
N ARG A 131 -6.71 5.95 6.05
CA ARG A 131 -7.24 4.66 5.59
C ARG A 131 -6.51 4.15 4.35
N CYS A 132 -6.29 5.00 3.35
CA CYS A 132 -5.51 4.68 2.14
C CYS A 132 -4.09 4.21 2.49
N GLU A 133 -3.39 4.92 3.37
CA GLU A 133 -2.03 4.57 3.81
C GLU A 133 -1.99 3.22 4.54
N LYS A 134 -2.96 2.98 5.43
CA LYS A 134 -3.09 1.69 6.14
C LYS A 134 -3.37 0.55 5.17
N ALA A 135 -4.34 0.71 4.26
CA ALA A 135 -4.66 -0.29 3.26
C ALA A 135 -3.47 -0.58 2.35
N MET A 136 -2.75 0.45 1.92
CA MET A 136 -1.53 0.29 1.11
C MET A 136 -0.42 -0.46 1.86
N THR A 137 -0.23 -0.18 3.15
CA THR A 137 0.75 -0.88 3.99
C THR A 137 0.41 -2.36 4.14
N ILE A 138 -0.88 -2.67 4.31
CA ILE A 138 -1.37 -4.06 4.38
C ILE A 138 -1.10 -4.78 3.05
N LEU A 139 -1.48 -4.17 1.93
CA LEU A 139 -1.25 -4.75 0.60
C LEU A 139 0.24 -4.96 0.31
N LEU A 140 1.09 -4.00 0.68
CA LEU A 140 2.54 -4.13 0.53
C LEU A 140 3.09 -5.30 1.36
N THR A 141 2.60 -5.46 2.59
CA THR A 141 3.00 -6.58 3.47
C THR A 141 2.61 -7.93 2.85
N ILE A 142 1.41 -8.02 2.28
CA ILE A 142 0.95 -9.22 1.56
C ILE A 142 1.83 -9.48 0.33
N ALA A 143 2.17 -8.44 -0.44
CA ALA A 143 3.06 -8.54 -1.61
C ALA A 143 4.44 -9.08 -1.21
N GLN A 144 5.02 -8.55 -0.15
CA GLN A 144 6.33 -8.96 0.37
C GLN A 144 6.30 -10.42 0.85
N LEU A 145 5.23 -10.83 1.54
CA LEU A 145 5.08 -12.21 1.98
C LEU A 145 5.00 -13.16 0.78
N ARG A 146 4.23 -12.81 -0.26
CA ARG A 146 4.12 -13.60 -1.49
C ARG A 146 5.46 -13.69 -2.22
N GLN A 147 6.18 -12.58 -2.34
CA GLN A 147 7.50 -12.56 -2.97
C GLN A 147 8.52 -13.42 -2.21
N SER A 148 8.48 -13.39 -0.88
CA SER A 148 9.31 -14.24 -0.02
C SER A 148 9.00 -15.74 -0.20
N GLN A 149 7.73 -16.11 -0.30
CA GLN A 149 7.31 -17.48 -0.60
C GLN A 149 7.81 -17.94 -1.98
N HIS A 150 7.66 -17.11 -3.01
CA HIS A 150 8.18 -17.42 -4.35
C HIS A 150 9.71 -17.57 -4.35
N ALA A 151 10.44 -16.66 -3.70
CA ALA A 151 11.89 -16.74 -3.57
C ALA A 151 12.32 -18.02 -2.85
N THR A 152 11.56 -18.44 -1.83
CA THR A 152 11.80 -19.70 -1.11
C THR A 152 11.60 -20.91 -2.01
N ILE A 153 10.51 -20.94 -2.79
CA ILE A 153 10.22 -22.03 -3.75
C ILE A 153 11.31 -22.09 -4.82
N GLN A 154 11.72 -20.96 -5.37
CA GLN A 154 12.81 -20.88 -6.34
C GLN A 154 14.14 -21.36 -5.74
N ALA A 155 14.45 -21.00 -4.49
CA ALA A 155 15.65 -21.48 -3.81
C ALA A 155 15.64 -23.01 -3.65
N TYR A 156 14.49 -23.62 -3.38
CA TYR A 156 14.35 -25.08 -3.36
C TYR A 156 14.63 -25.70 -4.73
N GLN A 157 14.04 -25.14 -5.80
CA GLN A 157 14.26 -25.63 -7.17
C GLN A 157 15.74 -25.53 -7.58
N VAL A 158 16.41 -24.41 -7.29
CA VAL A 158 17.84 -24.23 -7.55
C VAL A 158 18.69 -25.19 -6.71
N THR A 159 18.29 -25.44 -5.47
CA THR A 159 18.99 -26.41 -4.60
C THR A 159 18.90 -27.83 -5.17
N ASP A 160 17.73 -28.22 -5.68
CA ASP A 160 17.54 -29.56 -6.26
C ASP A 160 18.30 -29.72 -7.58
N LEU A 161 18.32 -28.69 -8.44
CA LEU A 161 19.18 -28.66 -9.63
C LEU A 161 20.67 -28.76 -9.27
N SER A 162 21.10 -28.03 -8.23
CA SER A 162 22.50 -28.07 -7.77
C SER A 162 22.88 -29.44 -7.22
N ARG A 163 21.96 -30.11 -6.50
CA ARG A 163 22.18 -31.49 -6.02
C ARG A 163 22.40 -32.46 -7.18
N LEU A 164 21.58 -32.34 -8.23
CA LEU A 164 21.75 -33.16 -9.44
C LEU A 164 23.10 -32.86 -10.11
N ALA A 165 23.47 -31.60 -10.26
CA ALA A 165 24.74 -31.19 -10.86
C ALA A 165 25.95 -31.76 -10.09
N PHE A 166 25.93 -31.75 -8.76
CA PHE A 166 27.00 -32.34 -7.93
C PHE A 166 27.18 -33.85 -8.15
N ILE A 167 26.15 -34.56 -8.57
CA ILE A 167 26.21 -36.00 -8.86
C ILE A 167 26.65 -36.22 -10.31
N PHE A 168 26.05 -35.50 -11.26
CA PHE A 168 26.27 -35.75 -12.69
C PHE A 168 27.59 -35.20 -13.22
N ILE A 169 28.03 -34.00 -12.80
CA ILE A 169 29.24 -33.38 -13.36
C ILE A 169 30.48 -34.28 -13.16
N PRO A 170 30.75 -34.81 -11.96
CA PRO A 170 31.94 -35.62 -11.76
C PRO A 170 31.83 -37.01 -12.42
N GLN A 171 30.62 -37.57 -12.50
CA GLN A 171 30.37 -38.82 -13.22
C GLN A 171 30.59 -38.67 -14.72
N SER A 172 30.09 -37.59 -15.33
CA SER A 172 30.33 -37.29 -16.74
C SER A 172 31.82 -37.11 -17.06
N LEU A 173 32.59 -36.52 -16.13
CA LEU A 173 34.04 -36.37 -16.28
C LEU A 173 34.77 -37.73 -16.21
N LEU A 174 34.39 -38.61 -15.29
CA LEU A 174 34.92 -39.97 -15.22
C LEU A 174 34.59 -40.74 -16.51
N VAL A 175 33.34 -40.73 -16.95
CA VAL A 175 32.91 -41.40 -18.19
C VAL A 175 33.68 -40.86 -19.39
N SER A 176 33.85 -39.53 -19.50
CA SER A 176 34.63 -38.92 -20.57
C SER A 176 36.10 -39.34 -20.53
N ALA A 177 36.74 -39.33 -19.35
CA ALA A 177 38.14 -39.71 -19.19
C ALA A 177 38.40 -41.19 -19.56
N PHE A 178 37.47 -42.08 -19.19
CA PHE A 178 37.56 -43.51 -19.54
C PHE A 178 37.08 -43.83 -20.96
N SER A 179 36.27 -42.95 -21.56
CA SER A 179 35.83 -43.08 -22.96
C SER A 179 36.90 -42.59 -23.94
N MET A 180 37.84 -41.72 -23.51
CA MET A 180 38.98 -41.34 -24.31
C MET A 180 39.97 -42.51 -24.36
N ASN A 181 40.27 -43.01 -25.56
CA ASN A 181 41.28 -44.04 -25.77
C ASN A 181 42.68 -43.42 -25.62
N ILE A 182 43.13 -43.25 -24.37
CA ILE A 182 44.44 -42.67 -24.06
C ILE A 182 45.51 -43.65 -24.54
N ALA A 183 46.33 -43.24 -25.52
CA ALA A 183 47.36 -44.07 -26.15
C ALA A 183 48.42 -44.62 -25.17
N GLU A 184 48.52 -44.04 -23.98
CA GLU A 184 49.42 -44.46 -22.90
C GLU A 184 48.91 -45.69 -22.13
N LEU A 185 47.61 -46.00 -22.22
CA LEU A 185 47.00 -47.18 -21.59
C LEU A 185 47.08 -48.37 -22.56
N HIS A 186 48.20 -49.09 -22.56
CA HIS A 186 48.44 -50.27 -23.43
C HIS A 186 47.43 -51.44 -23.27
N ARG A 187 46.48 -51.36 -22.33
CA ARG A 187 45.41 -52.35 -22.12
C ARG A 187 44.08 -51.61 -21.89
N PRO A 188 42.96 -52.09 -22.47
CA PRO A 188 41.64 -51.52 -22.19
C PRO A 188 41.37 -51.60 -20.67
N PRO A 189 40.98 -50.48 -20.03
CA PRO A 189 40.72 -50.50 -18.60
C PRO A 189 39.56 -51.44 -18.31
N SER A 190 39.74 -52.33 -17.32
CA SER A 190 38.69 -53.24 -16.88
C SER A 190 37.49 -52.43 -16.37
N VAL A 191 36.28 -52.84 -16.77
CA VAL A 191 35.01 -52.22 -16.35
C VAL A 191 34.92 -52.11 -14.81
N TRP A 192 35.59 -53.02 -14.09
CA TRP A 192 35.70 -53.00 -12.64
C TRP A 192 36.36 -51.73 -12.09
N ILE A 193 37.34 -51.15 -12.77
CA ILE A 193 38.03 -49.94 -12.31
C ILE A 193 37.07 -48.74 -12.32
N VAL A 194 36.26 -48.62 -13.37
CA VAL A 194 35.24 -47.57 -13.50
C VAL A 194 34.22 -47.68 -12.37
N ILE A 195 33.76 -48.90 -12.07
CA ILE A 195 32.82 -49.16 -10.97
C ILE A 195 33.46 -48.81 -9.62
N THR A 196 34.71 -49.23 -9.38
CA THR A 196 35.40 -48.95 -8.11
C THR A 196 35.67 -47.47 -7.86
N MET A 197 35.73 -46.62 -8.89
CA MET A 197 35.89 -45.17 -8.73
C MET A 197 34.55 -44.44 -8.65
N ALA A 198 33.54 -44.87 -9.41
CA ALA A 198 32.23 -44.21 -9.45
C ALA A 198 31.43 -44.40 -8.14
N VAL A 199 31.42 -45.61 -7.59
CA VAL A 199 30.66 -45.95 -6.37
C VAL A 199 31.07 -45.12 -5.15
N PRO A 200 32.37 -45.03 -4.75
CA PRO A 200 32.76 -44.23 -3.59
C PRO A 200 32.50 -42.74 -3.82
N MET A 201 32.61 -42.24 -5.05
CA MET A 201 32.33 -40.86 -5.38
C MET A 201 30.85 -40.50 -5.15
N ILE A 202 29.94 -41.39 -5.54
CA ILE A 202 28.50 -41.26 -5.26
C ILE A 202 28.23 -41.30 -3.75
N ILE A 203 28.87 -42.21 -3.02
CA ILE A 203 28.72 -42.34 -1.56
C ILE A 203 29.18 -41.06 -0.85
N VAL A 204 30.32 -40.48 -1.24
CA VAL A 204 30.82 -39.22 -0.68
C VAL A 204 29.89 -38.06 -0.98
N ALA A 205 29.39 -37.94 -2.21
CA ALA A 205 28.43 -36.90 -2.60
C ALA A 205 27.13 -37.00 -1.78
N LEU A 206 26.56 -38.20 -1.65
CA LEU A 206 25.36 -38.44 -0.83
C LEU A 206 25.62 -38.15 0.66
N GLY A 207 26.78 -38.54 1.19
CA GLY A 207 27.17 -38.28 2.57
C GLY A 207 27.28 -36.79 2.89
N LEU A 208 27.86 -35.98 1.99
CA LEU A 208 27.94 -34.53 2.14
C LEU A 208 26.56 -33.86 2.12
N ILE A 209 25.66 -34.31 1.23
CA ILE A 209 24.28 -33.82 1.17
C ILE A 209 23.52 -34.17 2.46
N HIS A 210 23.67 -35.40 2.95
CA HIS A 210 22.99 -35.87 4.15
C HIS A 210 23.45 -35.13 5.42
N ARG A 211 24.77 -34.89 5.56
CA ARG A 211 25.34 -34.10 6.66
C ARG A 211 24.82 -32.66 6.69
N ARG A 212 24.68 -32.02 5.52
CA ARG A 212 24.09 -30.67 5.44
C ARG A 212 22.62 -30.67 5.87
N LYS A 213 21.85 -31.68 5.46
CA LYS A 213 20.42 -31.82 5.84
C LYS A 213 20.27 -31.97 7.37
N ILE A 214 21.04 -32.87 7.99
CA ILE A 214 21.00 -33.07 9.45
C ILE A 214 21.37 -31.78 10.20
N ARG A 215 22.40 -31.06 9.75
CA ARG A 215 22.85 -29.81 10.39
C ARG A 215 21.78 -28.70 10.30
N LEU A 216 21.09 -28.57 9.17
CA LEU A 216 20.01 -27.59 9.00
C LEU A 216 18.77 -27.93 9.86
N TRP A 217 18.40 -29.21 9.93
CA TRP A 217 17.33 -29.68 10.83
C TRP A 217 17.65 -29.43 12.31
N ALA A 218 18.91 -29.60 12.72
CA ALA A 218 19.37 -29.32 14.08
C ALA A 218 19.31 -27.83 14.42
N LEU A 219 19.58 -26.94 13.45
CA LEU A 219 19.48 -25.49 13.64
C LEU A 219 18.02 -25.00 13.70
N GLN A 220 17.14 -25.56 12.86
CA GLN A 220 15.73 -25.19 12.80
C GLN A 220 14.92 -25.64 14.03
N ARG A 221 15.41 -26.65 14.77
CA ARG A 221 14.84 -27.08 16.05
C ARG A 221 15.30 -26.27 17.25
N ARG A 222 16.13 -25.23 17.10
CA ARG A 222 16.36 -24.29 18.21
C ARG A 222 15.09 -23.46 18.37
N PRO A 223 14.29 -23.66 19.43
CA PRO A 223 13.07 -22.89 19.61
C PRO A 223 13.45 -21.41 19.72
N LEU A 224 12.71 -20.53 19.06
CA LEU A 224 12.72 -19.08 19.25
C LEU A 224 12.18 -18.72 20.66
N ARG A 225 12.74 -19.33 21.70
CA ARG A 225 12.42 -19.17 23.12
C ARG A 225 13.11 -17.92 23.68
N ASN A 226 13.10 -16.80 22.96
CA ASN A 226 13.55 -15.53 23.55
C ASN A 226 13.05 -14.25 22.88
N ARG A 227 11.81 -14.23 22.34
CA ARG A 227 11.23 -12.98 21.80
C ARG A 227 9.84 -12.63 22.32
N ARG A 228 9.52 -13.01 23.57
CA ARG A 228 8.43 -12.40 24.37
C ARG A 228 8.81 -12.44 25.86
N ARG A 229 9.50 -11.42 26.35
CA ARG A 229 9.23 -10.91 27.70
C ARG A 229 8.42 -9.62 27.50
N PRO A 230 7.12 -9.57 27.83
CA PRO A 230 6.48 -8.28 28.03
C PRO A 230 7.13 -7.58 29.22
N ALA A 231 7.40 -6.29 29.08
CA ALA A 231 7.75 -5.43 30.19
C ALA A 231 6.50 -5.29 31.07
N THR A 232 6.44 -6.05 32.16
CA THR A 232 5.51 -5.80 33.25
C THR A 232 6.24 -5.00 34.32
N GLU A 233 5.76 -3.77 34.49
CA GLU A 233 5.48 -3.12 35.77
C GLU A 233 6.60 -3.10 36.82
N GLU A 234 7.37 -2.01 36.82
CA GLU A 234 7.82 -1.38 38.07
C GLU A 234 7.61 0.14 37.95
N GLU A 235 6.38 0.58 38.18
CA GLU A 235 6.08 1.96 38.58
C GLU A 235 5.11 1.92 39.78
N LYS A 236 5.69 1.73 40.96
CA LYS A 236 5.13 2.09 42.26
C LYS A 236 6.28 2.40 43.21
N ILE A 237 6.74 3.64 43.20
CA ILE A 237 7.04 4.44 44.40
C ILE A 237 6.64 5.88 44.07
#